data_AF-A0A6C0LFC0-F1
#
_entry.id   AF-A0A6C0LFC0-F1
#
_cell.length_a   1.000
_cell.length_b   1.000
_cell.length_c   1.000
_cell.angle_alpha   90.00
_cell.angle_beta   90.00
_cell.angle_gamma   90.00
#
_symmetry.space_group_name_H-M   'P 1'
#
loop_
_entity.id
_entity.type
_entity.pdbx_description
1 polymer ?
#
loop_
_entity_poly.entity_id
_entity_poly.type
_entity_poly.pdbx_seq_one_letter_code
_entity_poly.pdbx_strand_id
1 'polypeptide(L)'
;MQQPLFTNHDRYHLHKVLGFGCLFNFFIRIYWLAVYGSMYIYADSQTSLIIPVAHLTLSLSSLIFHVPQTRLNSKIIIWKELQLHNMIFTSRSALIMLYSVLCIRNQVYRNTEYYYLYQIGKFALVVGHHLLADYITVKYNTNDKTTTRDINWENIPGNVKALMKQYYAVCQILAINALLLTENEHRGSGAIESAFLIMFPIQLSTFLMTLVRKSIITNISWHIFYGGSLLSPFLIILNTINKVNVDAEGNCNRKNELEVAKVYLPILYIIFRLHYGMNKYYLMFHVFIINMYIQYRNGYHL
;
A
#
# COMPACT_ATOMS: atom_id res chain seq x y z
N MET A 1 -16.30 29.67 -8.49
CA MET A 1 -17.23 28.74 -9.18
C MET A 1 -16.91 27.31 -8.78
N GLN A 2 -17.81 26.66 -8.05
CA GLN A 2 -17.71 25.23 -7.74
C GLN A 2 -17.98 24.43 -9.03
N GLN A 3 -17.03 23.59 -9.44
CA GLN A 3 -17.26 22.69 -10.57
C GLN A 3 -18.00 21.44 -10.07
N PRO A 4 -19.05 20.96 -10.76
CA PRO A 4 -19.80 19.78 -10.34
C PRO A 4 -18.91 18.54 -10.28
N LEU A 5 -19.19 17.61 -9.36
CA LEU A 5 -18.44 16.35 -9.22
C LEU A 5 -18.50 15.51 -10.52
N PHE A 6 -19.58 15.66 -11.29
CA PHE A 6 -19.75 15.07 -12.61
C PHE A 6 -19.35 16.05 -13.71
N THR A 7 -18.25 15.77 -14.43
CA THR A 7 -17.80 16.50 -15.62
C THR A 7 -17.96 15.66 -16.90
N ASN A 8 -18.15 16.32 -18.05
CA ASN A 8 -18.33 15.65 -19.36
C ASN A 8 -17.03 15.08 -19.97
N HIS A 9 -15.88 15.26 -19.31
CA HIS A 9 -14.60 14.69 -19.75
C HIS A 9 -14.53 13.15 -19.63
N ASP A 10 -15.48 12.53 -18.92
CA ASP A 10 -15.66 11.09 -18.89
C ASP A 10 -16.97 10.77 -19.63
N ARG A 11 -16.85 10.44 -20.93
CA ARG A 11 -17.95 10.33 -21.90
C ARG A 11 -19.03 9.31 -21.50
N TYR A 12 -18.68 8.36 -20.63
CA TYR A 12 -19.58 7.33 -20.09
C TYR A 12 -19.61 7.28 -18.55
N HIS A 13 -18.95 8.22 -17.89
CA HIS A 13 -18.80 8.26 -16.42
C HIS A 13 -18.20 6.98 -15.81
N LEU A 14 -17.52 6.17 -16.62
CA LEU A 14 -16.99 4.86 -16.22
C LEU A 14 -15.93 4.99 -15.13
N HIS A 15 -15.00 5.95 -15.27
CA HIS A 15 -13.97 6.18 -14.25
C HIS A 15 -14.59 6.62 -12.93
N LYS A 16 -15.65 7.43 -12.98
CA LYS A 16 -16.34 7.89 -11.77
C LYS A 16 -17.10 6.78 -11.07
N VAL A 17 -17.91 6.01 -11.81
CA VAL A 17 -18.69 4.89 -11.26
C VAL A 17 -17.76 3.84 -10.67
N LEU A 18 -16.69 3.50 -11.40
CA LEU A 18 -15.66 2.59 -10.92
C LEU A 18 -14.93 3.16 -9.68
N GLY A 19 -14.64 4.45 -9.67
CA GLY A 19 -14.02 5.15 -8.53
C GLY A 19 -14.87 5.07 -7.26
N PHE A 20 -16.17 5.35 -7.37
CA PHE A 20 -17.10 5.20 -6.25
C PHE A 20 -17.25 3.75 -5.80
N GLY A 21 -17.32 2.81 -6.74
CA GLY A 21 -17.39 1.38 -6.42
C GLY A 21 -16.15 0.89 -5.67
N CYS A 22 -14.96 1.25 -6.13
CA CYS A 22 -13.69 0.93 -5.45
C CYS A 22 -13.60 1.59 -4.06
N LEU A 23 -14.04 2.84 -3.91
CA LEU A 23 -14.02 3.53 -2.62
C LEU A 23 -14.99 2.88 -1.61
N PHE A 24 -16.20 2.54 -2.07
CA PHE A 24 -17.17 1.81 -1.26
C PHE A 24 -16.65 0.42 -0.85
N ASN A 25 -15.97 -0.27 -1.78
CA ASN A 25 -15.32 -1.54 -1.49
C ASN A 25 -14.26 -1.40 -0.37
N PHE A 26 -13.43 -0.35 -0.39
CA PHE A 26 -12.50 -0.09 0.72
C PHE A 26 -13.21 0.07 2.06
N PHE A 27 -14.25 0.91 2.13
CA PHE A 27 -14.93 1.17 3.39
C PHE A 27 -15.59 -0.07 3.98
N ILE A 28 -16.27 -0.88 3.16
CA ILE A 28 -16.87 -2.15 3.61
C ILE A 28 -15.78 -3.10 4.14
N ARG A 29 -14.70 -3.28 3.38
CA ARG A 29 -13.66 -4.26 3.73
C ARG A 29 -12.91 -3.83 4.98
N ILE A 30 -12.57 -2.54 5.12
CA ILE A 30 -11.95 -1.98 6.32
C ILE A 30 -12.89 -2.11 7.53
N TYR A 31 -14.19 -1.86 7.36
CA TYR A 31 -15.19 -2.09 8.41
C TYR A 31 -15.21 -3.56 8.85
N TRP A 32 -15.23 -4.51 7.91
CA TRP A 32 -15.16 -5.93 8.25
C TRP A 32 -13.88 -6.33 8.94
N LEU A 33 -12.73 -5.76 8.55
CA LEU A 33 -11.47 -5.99 9.26
C LEU A 33 -11.54 -5.51 10.71
N ALA A 34 -12.13 -4.34 10.95
CA ALA A 34 -12.23 -3.75 12.28
C ALA A 34 -13.21 -4.50 13.20
N VAL A 35 -14.35 -4.97 12.65
CA VAL A 35 -15.40 -5.64 13.45
C VAL A 35 -15.20 -7.14 13.55
N TYR A 36 -14.80 -7.80 12.46
CA TYR A 36 -14.71 -9.27 12.37
C TYR A 36 -13.27 -9.78 12.30
N GLY A 37 -12.27 -8.90 12.21
CA GLY A 37 -10.86 -9.30 12.13
C GLY A 37 -10.42 -9.85 10.77
N SER A 38 -11.26 -9.79 9.74
CA SER A 38 -10.92 -10.18 8.35
C SER A 38 -11.67 -9.33 7.34
N MET A 39 -11.05 -9.13 6.17
CA MET A 39 -11.70 -8.46 5.05
C MET A 39 -12.57 -9.40 4.19
N TYR A 40 -12.62 -10.70 4.48
CA TYR A 40 -13.38 -11.69 3.70
C TYR A 40 -12.96 -11.74 2.20
N ILE A 41 -11.67 -11.53 1.91
CA ILE A 41 -11.10 -11.63 0.56
C ILE A 41 -10.49 -13.02 0.40
N TYR A 42 -11.34 -14.01 0.12
CA TYR A 42 -10.92 -15.42 0.05
C TYR A 42 -10.43 -15.81 -1.33
N ALA A 43 -9.28 -16.50 -1.41
CA ALA A 43 -8.63 -16.81 -2.68
C ALA A 43 -9.43 -17.77 -3.59
N ASP A 44 -10.28 -18.61 -3.01
CA ASP A 44 -11.21 -19.50 -3.70
C ASP A 44 -12.35 -18.74 -4.41
N SER A 45 -12.75 -17.58 -3.88
CA SER A 45 -13.81 -16.76 -4.48
C SER A 45 -13.35 -16.06 -5.76
N GLN A 46 -14.21 -16.07 -6.79
CA GLN A 46 -13.97 -15.27 -8.01
C GLN A 46 -13.95 -13.76 -7.74
N THR A 47 -14.63 -13.31 -6.68
CA THR A 47 -14.65 -11.91 -6.29
C THR A 47 -13.24 -11.38 -5.95
N SER A 48 -12.37 -12.24 -5.43
CA SER A 48 -11.00 -11.89 -5.05
C SER A 48 -10.07 -11.64 -6.24
N LEU A 49 -10.41 -12.15 -7.44
CA LEU A 49 -9.72 -11.78 -8.68
C LEU A 49 -10.27 -10.46 -9.25
N ILE A 50 -11.59 -10.25 -9.13
CA ILE A 50 -12.24 -9.05 -9.67
C ILE A 50 -11.80 -7.79 -8.93
N ILE A 51 -11.64 -7.85 -7.60
CA ILE A 51 -11.22 -6.69 -6.78
C ILE A 51 -9.93 -6.03 -7.33
N PRO A 52 -8.76 -6.70 -7.37
CA PRO A 52 -7.54 -6.07 -7.85
C PRO A 52 -7.63 -5.64 -9.31
N VAL A 53 -8.35 -6.38 -10.16
CA VAL A 53 -8.58 -5.98 -11.57
C VAL A 53 -9.38 -4.68 -11.66
N ALA A 54 -10.44 -4.52 -10.87
CA ALA A 54 -11.25 -3.30 -10.82
C ALA A 54 -10.42 -2.10 -10.36
N HIS A 55 -9.64 -2.25 -9.28
CA HIS A 55 -8.77 -1.20 -8.76
C HIS A 55 -7.63 -0.84 -9.72
N LEU A 56 -7.06 -1.82 -10.44
CA LEU A 56 -6.07 -1.56 -11.48
C LEU A 56 -6.67 -0.84 -12.68
N THR A 57 -7.85 -1.26 -13.14
CA THR A 57 -8.59 -0.61 -14.24
C THR A 57 -8.96 0.83 -13.89
N LEU A 58 -9.32 1.11 -12.63
CA LEU A 58 -9.53 2.48 -12.14
C LEU A 58 -8.26 3.32 -12.26
N SER A 59 -7.12 2.75 -11.87
CA SER A 59 -5.83 3.43 -11.96
C SER A 59 -5.43 3.74 -13.41
N LEU A 60 -5.60 2.76 -14.31
CA LEU A 60 -5.27 2.89 -15.73
C LEU A 60 -6.19 3.87 -16.45
N SER A 61 -7.49 3.87 -16.13
CA SER A 61 -8.46 4.80 -16.72
C SER A 61 -8.17 6.27 -16.37
N SER A 62 -7.34 6.54 -15.35
CA SER A 62 -6.88 7.91 -15.07
C SER A 62 -6.06 8.53 -16.22
N LEU A 63 -5.46 7.73 -17.11
CA LEU A 63 -4.68 8.21 -18.26
C LEU A 63 -5.52 8.99 -19.28
N ILE A 64 -6.85 8.81 -19.27
CA ILE A 64 -7.77 9.54 -20.15
C ILE A 64 -7.73 11.05 -19.81
N PHE A 65 -7.42 11.40 -18.56
CA PHE A 65 -7.37 12.79 -18.12
C PHE A 65 -6.01 13.43 -18.44
N HIS A 66 -6.07 14.58 -19.11
CA HIS A 66 -4.92 15.43 -19.30
C HIS A 66 -4.59 16.15 -17.98
N VAL A 67 -3.36 15.92 -17.50
CA VAL A 67 -2.81 16.53 -16.28
C VAL A 67 -1.59 17.38 -16.64
N PRO A 68 -1.29 18.45 -15.87
CA PRO A 68 -0.08 19.24 -16.09
C PRO A 68 1.17 18.36 -15.97
N GLN A 69 2.16 18.63 -16.84
CA GLN A 69 3.43 17.91 -16.85
C GLN A 69 4.26 18.24 -15.61
N THR A 70 4.32 19.53 -15.28
CA THR A 70 5.09 20.05 -14.16
C THR A 70 4.19 20.39 -12.98
N ARG A 71 4.82 20.40 -11.81
CA ARG A 71 4.15 20.67 -10.55
C ARG A 71 3.86 22.16 -10.39
N LEU A 72 2.63 22.49 -10.02
CA LEU A 72 2.23 23.84 -9.61
C LEU A 72 2.33 23.98 -8.07
N ASN A 73 2.92 25.07 -7.58
CA ASN A 73 3.11 25.29 -6.14
C ASN A 73 1.86 25.86 -5.45
N SER A 74 0.93 26.46 -6.20
CA SER A 74 -0.19 27.24 -5.65
C SER A 74 -1.38 26.39 -5.18
N LYS A 75 -1.59 25.20 -5.73
CA LYS A 75 -2.74 24.35 -5.38
C LYS A 75 -2.37 22.87 -5.43
N ILE A 76 -2.95 22.07 -4.53
CA ILE A 76 -2.86 20.61 -4.61
C ILE A 76 -3.65 20.15 -5.84
N ILE A 77 -2.92 19.84 -6.91
CA ILE A 77 -3.42 19.35 -8.20
C ILE A 77 -2.65 18.08 -8.53
N ILE A 78 -3.27 17.15 -9.25
CA ILE A 78 -2.57 15.97 -9.77
C ILE A 78 -1.72 16.40 -10.98
N TRP A 79 -0.40 16.24 -10.91
CA TRP A 79 0.53 16.39 -12.03
C TRP A 79 1.02 15.02 -12.54
N LYS A 80 1.76 15.01 -13.64
CA LYS A 80 2.10 13.78 -14.36
C LYS A 80 2.92 12.77 -13.54
N GLU A 81 3.97 13.22 -12.85
CA GLU A 81 4.77 12.37 -11.96
C GLU A 81 3.89 11.72 -10.87
N LEU A 82 3.05 12.51 -10.20
CA LEU A 82 2.16 12.01 -9.16
C LEU A 82 1.12 11.02 -9.70
N GLN A 83 0.53 11.31 -10.87
CA GLN A 83 -0.39 10.40 -11.54
C GLN A 83 0.28 9.03 -11.79
N LEU A 84 1.49 9.04 -12.34
CA LEU A 84 2.25 7.83 -12.65
C LEU A 84 2.71 7.09 -11.38
N HIS A 85 3.12 7.80 -10.33
CA HIS A 85 3.44 7.19 -9.03
C HIS A 85 2.24 6.48 -8.43
N ASN A 86 1.08 7.14 -8.39
CA ASN A 86 -0.14 6.53 -7.89
C ASN A 86 -0.52 5.29 -8.72
N MET A 87 -0.30 5.32 -10.04
CA MET A 87 -0.52 4.18 -10.92
C MET A 87 0.39 3.00 -10.58
N ILE A 88 1.70 3.23 -10.50
CA ILE A 88 2.69 2.19 -10.18
C ILE A 88 2.47 1.61 -8.78
N PHE A 89 2.18 2.43 -7.78
CA PHE A 89 1.95 1.89 -6.44
C PHE A 89 0.59 1.19 -6.30
N THR A 90 -0.43 1.62 -7.05
CA THR A 90 -1.71 0.88 -7.16
C THR A 90 -1.49 -0.46 -7.86
N SER A 91 -0.76 -0.48 -8.98
CA SER A 91 -0.49 -1.72 -9.72
C SER A 91 0.35 -2.68 -8.90
N ARG A 92 1.31 -2.20 -8.10
CA ARG A 92 2.08 -3.03 -7.18
C ARG A 92 1.17 -3.81 -6.24
N SER A 93 0.25 -3.13 -5.55
CA SER A 93 -0.69 -3.77 -4.64
C SER A 93 -1.63 -4.73 -5.38
N ALA A 94 -2.23 -4.29 -6.48
CA ALA A 94 -3.16 -5.11 -7.25
C ALA A 94 -2.51 -6.38 -7.83
N LEU A 95 -1.28 -6.27 -8.35
CA LEU A 95 -0.53 -7.40 -8.90
C LEU A 95 -0.07 -8.37 -7.81
N ILE A 96 0.30 -7.87 -6.62
CA ILE A 96 0.58 -8.75 -5.48
C ILE A 96 -0.68 -9.52 -5.08
N MET A 97 -1.84 -8.85 -4.98
CA MET A 97 -3.10 -9.54 -4.69
C MET A 97 -3.41 -10.62 -5.73
N LEU A 98 -3.33 -10.30 -7.02
CA LEU A 98 -3.55 -11.25 -8.11
C LEU A 98 -2.58 -12.43 -8.03
N TYR A 99 -1.30 -12.15 -7.86
CA TYR A 99 -0.26 -13.16 -7.74
C TYR A 99 -0.50 -14.08 -6.54
N SER A 100 -0.82 -13.52 -5.37
CA SER A 100 -1.17 -14.27 -4.17
C SER A 100 -2.40 -15.16 -4.35
N VAL A 101 -3.48 -14.66 -4.96
CA VAL A 101 -4.70 -15.45 -5.25
C VAL A 101 -4.39 -16.58 -6.22
N LEU A 102 -3.67 -16.32 -7.30
CA LEU A 102 -3.29 -17.34 -8.29
C LEU A 102 -2.41 -18.43 -7.68
N CYS A 103 -1.44 -18.06 -6.84
CA CYS A 103 -0.62 -19.01 -6.12
C CYS A 103 -1.44 -19.87 -5.17
N ILE A 104 -2.35 -19.30 -4.37
CA ILE A 104 -3.21 -20.08 -3.47
C ILE A 104 -4.10 -21.07 -4.26
N ARG A 105 -4.70 -20.64 -5.37
CA ARG A 105 -5.52 -21.50 -6.22
C ARG A 105 -4.74 -22.67 -6.82
N ASN A 106 -3.46 -22.46 -7.12
CA ASN A 106 -2.55 -23.50 -7.58
C ASN A 106 -1.86 -24.27 -6.43
N GLN A 107 -2.45 -24.25 -5.23
CA GLN A 107 -1.93 -24.93 -4.03
C GLN A 107 -0.52 -24.49 -3.62
N VAL A 108 -0.10 -23.26 -3.95
CA VAL A 108 1.16 -22.67 -3.49
C VAL A 108 0.88 -21.76 -2.28
N TYR A 109 0.96 -22.36 -1.09
CA TYR A 109 0.82 -21.69 0.20
C TYR A 109 1.97 -22.10 1.15
N ARG A 110 2.00 -21.52 2.35
CA ARG A 110 3.13 -21.58 3.32
C ARG A 110 3.82 -22.95 3.46
N ASN A 111 3.08 -24.06 3.44
CA ASN A 111 3.60 -25.40 3.72
C ASN A 111 3.93 -26.22 2.46
N THR A 112 4.04 -25.56 1.31
CA THR A 112 4.30 -26.23 0.03
C THR A 112 5.73 -26.00 -0.43
N GLU A 113 6.30 -26.98 -1.13
CA GLU A 113 7.70 -26.94 -1.59
C GLU A 113 7.98 -25.70 -2.43
N TYR A 114 7.00 -25.23 -3.21
CA TYR A 114 7.16 -24.08 -4.12
C TYR A 114 6.98 -22.70 -3.45
N TYR A 115 6.81 -22.64 -2.13
CA TYR A 115 6.56 -21.39 -1.42
C TYR A 115 7.75 -20.39 -1.50
N TYR A 116 8.99 -20.87 -1.64
CA TYR A 116 10.14 -19.98 -1.84
C TYR A 116 10.06 -19.23 -3.18
N LEU A 117 9.57 -19.87 -4.25
CA LEU A 117 9.35 -19.22 -5.55
C LEU A 117 8.28 -18.13 -5.43
N TYR A 118 7.24 -18.38 -4.63
CA TYR A 118 6.25 -17.37 -4.31
C TYR A 118 6.90 -16.12 -3.70
N GLN A 119 7.76 -16.28 -2.68
CA GLN A 119 8.44 -15.15 -2.05
C GLN A 119 9.37 -14.39 -3.01
N ILE A 120 10.12 -15.11 -3.84
CA ILE A 120 11.01 -14.50 -4.85
C ILE A 120 10.18 -13.66 -5.82
N GLY A 121 9.08 -14.20 -6.35
CA GLY A 121 8.18 -13.47 -7.25
C GLY A 121 7.56 -12.24 -6.59
N LYS A 122 7.12 -12.36 -5.33
CA LYS A 122 6.58 -11.23 -4.55
C LYS A 122 7.65 -10.15 -4.35
N PHE A 123 8.88 -10.53 -3.98
CA PHE A 123 10.00 -9.60 -3.83
C PHE A 123 10.33 -8.88 -5.14
N ALA A 124 10.41 -9.62 -6.25
CA ALA A 124 10.65 -9.08 -7.57
C ALA A 124 9.57 -8.06 -7.98
N LEU A 125 8.28 -8.36 -7.73
CA LEU A 125 7.18 -7.43 -7.96
C LEU A 125 7.34 -6.14 -7.15
N VAL A 126 7.65 -6.25 -5.85
CA VAL A 126 7.82 -5.05 -5.00
C VAL A 126 9.01 -4.21 -5.47
N VAL A 127 10.18 -4.82 -5.72
CA VAL A 127 11.39 -4.12 -6.16
C VAL A 127 11.19 -3.49 -7.55
N GLY A 128 10.64 -4.24 -8.50
CA GLY A 128 10.37 -3.77 -9.86
C GLY A 128 9.50 -2.51 -9.89
N HIS A 129 8.43 -2.47 -9.09
CA HIS A 129 7.60 -1.27 -8.98
C HIS A 129 8.32 -0.08 -8.35
N HIS A 130 9.23 -0.31 -7.39
CA HIS A 130 10.04 0.79 -6.84
C HIS A 130 11.08 1.31 -7.82
N LEU A 131 11.71 0.44 -8.62
CA LEU A 131 12.60 0.85 -9.70
C LEU A 131 11.86 1.67 -10.76
N LEU A 132 10.64 1.26 -11.13
CA LEU A 132 9.77 2.04 -12.02
C LEU A 132 9.40 3.41 -11.43
N ALA A 133 9.08 3.47 -10.14
CA ALA A 133 8.80 4.74 -9.46
C ALA A 133 10.03 5.67 -9.44
N ASP A 134 11.22 5.13 -9.21
CA ASP A 134 12.46 5.91 -9.24
C ASP A 134 12.78 6.40 -10.65
N TYR A 135 12.56 5.56 -11.67
CA TYR A 135 12.67 5.98 -13.07
C TYR A 135 11.71 7.12 -13.42
N ILE A 136 10.44 7.05 -12.98
CA ILE A 136 9.48 8.13 -13.16
C ILE A 136 9.95 9.39 -12.45
N THR A 137 10.46 9.27 -11.22
CA THR A 137 11.01 10.41 -10.47
C THR A 137 12.14 11.06 -11.25
N VAL A 138 13.12 10.30 -11.74
CA VAL A 138 14.25 10.84 -12.52
C VAL A 138 13.76 11.53 -13.80
N LYS A 139 12.75 10.98 -14.47
CA LYS A 139 12.24 11.51 -15.74
C LYS A 139 11.42 12.80 -15.60
N TYR A 140 10.66 12.94 -14.51
CA TYR A 140 9.70 14.04 -14.33
C TYR A 140 10.06 15.03 -13.23
N ASN A 141 11.06 14.74 -12.40
CA ASN A 141 11.53 15.68 -11.37
C ASN A 141 12.19 16.89 -12.05
N THR A 142 11.55 18.05 -11.93
CA THR A 142 12.03 19.30 -12.53
C THR A 142 12.68 20.24 -11.51
N ASN A 143 12.58 19.98 -10.20
CA ASN A 143 12.88 20.97 -9.15
C ASN A 143 13.44 20.38 -7.83
N ASP A 144 14.00 19.17 -7.83
CA ASP A 144 14.49 18.46 -6.64
C ASP A 144 13.48 18.32 -5.49
N LYS A 145 12.18 18.38 -5.81
CA LYS A 145 11.08 18.21 -4.86
C LYS A 145 10.42 16.86 -5.06
N THR A 146 10.24 16.13 -3.97
CA THR A 146 9.64 14.79 -3.98
C THR A 146 8.11 14.82 -3.94
N THR A 147 7.47 13.85 -4.59
CA THR A 147 6.08 13.90 -5.05
C THR A 147 5.03 14.11 -3.96
N THR A 148 5.15 13.44 -2.81
CA THR A 148 4.15 13.52 -1.71
C THR A 148 4.62 14.31 -0.50
N ARG A 149 5.94 14.39 -0.25
CA ARG A 149 6.49 15.06 0.93
C ARG A 149 6.45 16.58 0.79
N ASP A 150 6.47 17.07 -0.45
CA ASP A 150 6.60 18.50 -0.69
C ASP A 150 5.29 19.20 -1.04
N ILE A 151 4.13 18.50 -1.07
CA ILE A 151 2.78 19.06 -1.35
C ILE A 151 2.54 20.36 -0.57
N ASN A 152 1.80 21.32 -1.14
CA ASN A 152 1.65 22.66 -0.54
C ASN A 152 0.95 22.58 0.82
N TRP A 153 1.65 23.00 1.88
CA TRP A 153 1.13 23.12 3.24
C TRP A 153 0.89 24.61 3.50
N GLU A 154 -0.31 25.08 3.22
CA GLU A 154 -0.67 26.48 3.49
C GLU A 154 -0.74 26.70 5.00
N ASN A 155 -0.06 27.74 5.48
CA ASN A 155 -0.15 28.26 6.86
C ASN A 155 0.21 27.26 7.98
N ILE A 156 1.10 26.30 7.72
CA ILE A 156 1.59 25.34 8.75
C ILE A 156 3.05 25.65 9.15
N PRO A 157 3.38 25.65 10.46
CA PRO A 157 4.75 25.82 10.95
C PRO A 157 5.74 24.80 10.37
N GLY A 158 6.98 25.22 10.14
CA GLY A 158 8.04 24.37 9.57
C GLY A 158 8.30 23.07 10.34
N ASN A 159 8.20 23.11 11.67
CA ASN A 159 8.39 21.95 12.54
C ASN A 159 7.32 20.87 12.29
N VAL A 160 6.05 21.28 12.13
CA VAL A 160 4.94 20.37 11.84
C VAL A 160 5.11 19.77 10.45
N LYS A 161 5.57 20.54 9.47
CA LYS A 161 5.89 20.04 8.12
C LYS A 161 7.00 18.98 8.16
N ALA A 162 8.05 19.19 8.94
CA ALA A 162 9.12 18.21 9.11
C ALA A 162 8.60 16.91 9.76
N LEU A 163 7.79 17.03 10.82
CA LEU A 163 7.16 15.89 11.49
C LEU A 163 6.26 15.09 10.52
N MET A 164 5.42 15.76 9.74
CA MET A 164 4.54 15.10 8.76
C MET A 164 5.34 14.40 7.66
N LYS A 165 6.44 15.01 7.19
CA LYS A 165 7.35 14.39 6.22
C LYS A 165 8.03 13.14 6.78
N GLN A 166 8.33 13.12 8.08
CA GLN A 166 8.87 11.94 8.75
C GLN A 166 7.81 10.86 8.91
N TYR A 167 6.61 11.23 9.34
CA TYR A 167 5.45 10.33 9.42
C TYR A 167 5.17 9.62 8.08
N TYR A 168 5.12 10.36 6.96
CA TYR A 168 4.92 9.76 5.64
C TYR A 168 6.04 8.79 5.25
N ALA A 169 7.29 9.10 5.59
CA ALA A 169 8.41 8.20 5.31
C ALA A 169 8.33 6.91 6.14
N VAL A 170 7.94 7.02 7.41
CA VAL A 170 7.69 5.87 8.29
C VAL A 170 6.58 4.98 7.71
N CYS A 171 5.43 5.55 7.34
CA CYS A 171 4.33 4.79 6.75
C CYS A 171 4.73 4.09 5.44
N GLN A 172 5.52 4.74 4.59
CA GLN A 172 6.04 4.13 3.36
C GLN A 172 6.94 2.92 3.65
N ILE A 173 7.85 3.03 4.62
CA ILE A 173 8.72 1.93 5.04
C ILE A 173 7.88 0.77 5.59
N LEU A 174 6.90 1.07 6.44
CA LEU A 174 6.01 0.05 7.01
C LEU A 174 5.20 -0.66 5.93
N ALA A 175 4.66 0.06 4.95
CA ALA A 175 3.95 -0.54 3.83
C ALA A 175 4.84 -1.50 3.02
N ILE A 176 6.10 -1.12 2.75
CA ILE A 176 7.05 -2.00 2.05
C ILE A 176 7.30 -3.27 2.87
N ASN A 177 7.58 -3.11 4.16
CA ASN A 177 7.83 -4.24 5.05
C ASN A 177 6.61 -5.15 5.18
N ALA A 178 5.40 -4.61 5.31
CA ALA A 178 4.17 -5.39 5.35
C ALA A 178 4.01 -6.23 4.08
N LEU A 179 4.23 -5.68 2.89
CA LEU A 179 4.18 -6.47 1.64
C LEU A 179 5.24 -7.59 1.61
N LEU A 180 6.44 -7.33 2.11
CA LEU A 180 7.53 -8.31 2.07
C LEU A 180 7.39 -9.41 3.13
N LEU A 181 6.99 -9.06 4.36
CA LEU A 181 6.96 -9.95 5.52
C LEU A 181 5.65 -10.74 5.67
N THR A 182 4.57 -10.31 5.03
CA THR A 182 3.28 -11.01 5.12
C THR A 182 3.28 -12.31 4.32
N GLU A 183 2.64 -13.31 4.91
CA GLU A 183 2.57 -14.65 4.36
C GLU A 183 1.33 -14.84 3.48
N ASN A 184 1.38 -15.88 2.63
CA ASN A 184 0.25 -16.28 1.80
C ASN A 184 -0.49 -17.43 2.48
N GLU A 185 -1.42 -17.11 3.38
CA GLU A 185 -2.23 -18.11 4.06
C GLU A 185 -3.31 -18.68 3.13
N HIS A 186 -3.72 -19.93 3.37
CA HIS A 186 -4.65 -20.65 2.49
C HIS A 186 -6.01 -19.94 2.32
N ARG A 187 -6.47 -19.19 3.32
CA ARG A 187 -7.71 -18.40 3.27
C ARG A 187 -7.55 -17.02 2.63
N GLY A 188 -6.34 -16.64 2.23
CA GLY A 188 -6.05 -15.32 1.66
C GLY A 188 -5.74 -14.21 2.68
N SER A 189 -5.71 -14.53 3.97
CA SER A 189 -5.23 -13.62 5.02
C SER A 189 -3.73 -13.33 4.87
N GLY A 190 -3.30 -12.15 5.34
CA GLY A 190 -1.90 -11.73 5.27
C GLY A 190 -1.59 -10.89 4.03
N ALA A 191 -1.04 -11.50 2.97
CA ALA A 191 -0.52 -10.78 1.81
C ALA A 191 -1.59 -10.02 0.99
N ILE A 192 -2.74 -10.66 0.71
CA ILE A 192 -3.83 -10.05 -0.05
C ILE A 192 -4.42 -8.89 0.74
N GLU A 193 -4.70 -9.10 2.02
CA GLU A 193 -5.26 -8.09 2.91
C GLU A 193 -4.29 -6.89 3.06
N SER A 194 -3.00 -7.15 3.21
CA SER A 194 -1.98 -6.11 3.33
C SER A 194 -1.86 -5.27 2.06
N ALA A 195 -1.82 -5.93 0.91
CA ALA A 195 -1.78 -5.24 -0.37
C ALA A 195 -3.01 -4.37 -0.59
N PHE A 196 -4.19 -4.85 -0.22
CA PHE A 196 -5.44 -4.09 -0.28
C PHE A 196 -5.40 -2.84 0.62
N LEU A 197 -5.02 -2.97 1.90
CA LEU A 197 -4.97 -1.81 2.81
C LEU A 197 -3.93 -0.77 2.41
N ILE A 198 -2.80 -1.20 1.84
CA ILE A 198 -1.77 -0.28 1.35
C ILE A 198 -2.23 0.48 0.09
N MET A 199 -3.12 -0.12 -0.70
CA MET A 199 -3.71 0.53 -1.87
C MET A 199 -4.70 1.64 -1.50
N PHE A 200 -5.39 1.50 -0.36
CA PHE A 200 -6.39 2.46 0.12
C PHE A 200 -5.90 3.92 0.19
N PRO A 201 -4.81 4.26 0.92
CA PRO A 201 -4.35 5.64 1.03
C PRO A 201 -3.94 6.24 -0.33
N ILE A 202 -3.47 5.41 -1.28
CA ILE A 202 -3.08 5.85 -2.63
C ILE A 202 -4.31 6.31 -3.41
N GLN A 203 -5.35 5.47 -3.48
CA GLN A 203 -6.57 5.80 -4.22
C GLN A 203 -7.38 6.88 -3.52
N LEU A 204 -7.48 6.83 -2.19
CA LEU A 204 -8.14 7.89 -1.41
C LEU A 204 -7.47 9.24 -1.64
N SER A 205 -6.13 9.29 -1.63
CA SER A 205 -5.37 10.50 -1.92
C SER A 205 -5.74 11.14 -3.25
N THR A 206 -5.82 10.35 -4.34
CA THR A 206 -6.23 10.86 -5.66
C THR A 206 -7.66 11.37 -5.71
N PHE A 207 -8.58 10.70 -5.02
CA PHE A 207 -9.96 11.15 -4.88
C PHE A 207 -10.03 12.48 -4.12
N LEU A 208 -9.34 12.59 -2.99
CA LEU A 208 -9.28 13.82 -2.19
C LEU A 208 -8.67 14.98 -2.99
N MET A 209 -7.65 14.75 -3.82
CA MET A 209 -7.11 15.79 -4.70
C MET A 209 -8.14 16.29 -5.72
N THR A 210 -9.03 15.40 -6.17
CA THR A 210 -10.15 15.79 -7.04
C THR A 210 -11.15 16.68 -6.29
N LEU A 211 -11.42 16.39 -5.00
CA LEU A 211 -12.27 17.24 -4.16
C LEU A 211 -11.64 18.61 -3.89
N VAL A 212 -10.32 18.67 -3.62
CA VAL A 212 -9.59 19.94 -3.48
C VAL A 212 -9.64 20.75 -4.77
N ARG A 213 -9.42 20.11 -5.93
CA ARG A 213 -9.51 20.77 -7.24
C ARG A 213 -10.89 21.43 -7.43
N LYS A 214 -11.96 20.75 -7.03
CA LYS A 214 -13.35 21.24 -7.09
C LYS A 214 -13.72 22.19 -5.96
N SER A 215 -12.78 22.51 -5.08
CA SER A 215 -12.98 23.38 -3.92
C SER A 215 -14.09 22.88 -2.98
N ILE A 216 -14.25 21.56 -2.87
CA ILE A 216 -15.18 20.91 -1.94
C ILE A 216 -14.53 20.77 -0.56
N ILE A 217 -13.23 20.45 -0.53
CA ILE A 217 -12.43 20.36 0.71
C ILE A 217 -11.20 21.26 0.61
N THR A 218 -10.61 21.60 1.76
CA THR A 218 -9.39 22.40 1.84
C THR A 218 -8.13 21.54 1.70
N ASN A 219 -6.98 22.19 1.47
CA ASN A 219 -5.67 21.53 1.47
C ASN A 219 -5.36 20.85 2.81
N ILE A 220 -5.76 21.47 3.92
CA ILE A 220 -5.56 20.92 5.27
C ILE A 220 -6.41 19.65 5.46
N SER A 221 -7.69 19.69 5.06
CA SER A 221 -8.58 18.53 5.11
C SER A 221 -7.99 17.35 4.32
N TRP A 222 -7.38 17.62 3.16
CA TRP A 222 -6.68 16.59 2.38
C TRP A 222 -5.57 15.92 3.19
N HIS A 223 -4.71 16.70 3.86
CA HIS A 223 -3.63 16.16 4.70
C HIS A 223 -4.14 15.34 5.88
N ILE A 224 -5.24 15.75 6.51
CA ILE A 224 -5.87 15.02 7.62
C ILE A 224 -6.39 13.67 7.16
N PHE A 225 -7.24 13.64 6.12
CA PHE A 225 -7.81 12.39 5.63
C PHE A 225 -6.75 11.45 5.05
N TYR A 226 -5.79 11.99 4.29
CA TYR A 226 -4.67 11.21 3.78
C TYR A 226 -3.80 10.67 4.92
N GLY A 227 -3.43 11.53 5.88
CA GLY A 227 -2.64 11.14 7.05
C GLY A 227 -3.30 10.04 7.87
N GLY A 228 -4.61 10.15 8.11
CA GLY A 228 -5.40 9.13 8.79
C GLY A 228 -5.48 7.82 8.00
N SER A 229 -5.64 7.89 6.67
CA SER A 229 -5.70 6.69 5.82
C SER A 229 -4.40 5.88 5.81
N LEU A 230 -3.25 6.52 6.06
CA LEU A 230 -1.96 5.82 6.20
C LEU A 230 -1.87 4.95 7.46
N LEU A 231 -2.83 5.05 8.38
CA LEU A 231 -2.94 4.15 9.54
C LEU A 231 -3.57 2.80 9.17
N SER A 232 -4.24 2.68 8.01
CA SER A 232 -4.94 1.44 7.63
C SER A 232 -4.04 0.20 7.65
N PRO A 233 -2.76 0.23 7.18
CA PRO A 233 -1.91 -0.97 7.20
C PRO A 233 -1.53 -1.42 8.62
N PHE A 234 -1.59 -0.53 9.61
CA PHE A 234 -1.29 -0.88 11.01
C PHE A 234 -2.37 -1.78 11.63
N LEU A 235 -3.60 -1.75 11.12
CA LEU A 235 -4.68 -2.63 11.58
C LEU A 235 -4.32 -4.11 11.43
N ILE A 236 -3.54 -4.46 10.40
CA ILE A 236 -3.06 -5.83 10.20
C ILE A 236 -2.03 -6.21 11.25
N ILE A 237 -1.09 -5.31 11.56
CA ILE A 237 -0.08 -5.55 12.59
C ILE A 237 -0.77 -5.77 13.95
N LEU A 238 -1.77 -4.94 14.28
CA LEU A 238 -2.55 -5.09 15.52
C LEU A 238 -3.34 -6.41 15.54
N ASN A 239 -3.98 -6.78 14.44
CA ASN A 239 -4.71 -8.05 14.35
C ASN A 239 -3.77 -9.26 14.45
N THR A 240 -2.55 -9.19 13.89
CA THR A 240 -1.54 -10.24 14.03
C THR A 240 -1.07 -10.36 15.49
N ILE A 241 -0.79 -9.23 16.16
CA ILE A 241 -0.40 -9.22 17.58
C ILE A 241 -1.52 -9.80 18.46
N ASN A 242 -2.77 -9.42 18.21
CA ASN A 242 -3.90 -9.91 19.00
C ASN A 242 -4.12 -11.43 18.84
N LYS A 243 -3.96 -11.98 17.63
CA LYS A 243 -4.02 -13.44 17.41
C LYS A 243 -2.92 -14.18 18.16
N VAL A 244 -1.69 -13.64 18.15
CA VAL A 244 -0.55 -14.17 18.90
C VAL A 244 -0.84 -14.24 20.41
N ASN A 245 -1.57 -13.27 20.96
CA ASN A 245 -1.93 -13.25 22.38
C ASN A 245 -3.07 -14.21 22.75
N VAL A 246 -3.99 -14.52 21.82
CA VAL A 246 -5.14 -15.41 22.04
C VAL A 246 -4.77 -16.88 21.90
N ASP A 247 -3.81 -17.22 21.03
CA ASP A 247 -3.29 -18.59 20.87
C ASP A 247 -2.46 -19.09 22.09
N ALA A 248 -2.48 -18.37 23.22
CA ALA A 248 -1.78 -18.69 24.47
C ALA A 248 -2.40 -19.85 25.28
N GLU A 249 -3.28 -20.65 24.70
CA GLU A 249 -3.67 -21.97 25.22
C GLU A 249 -2.58 -23.01 24.91
N GLY A 250 -1.47 -22.95 25.67
CA GLY A 250 -0.68 -24.12 26.05
C GLY A 250 0.33 -24.73 25.08
N ASN A 251 0.50 -24.26 23.83
CA ASN A 251 1.53 -24.79 22.92
C ASN A 251 2.66 -23.78 22.69
N CYS A 252 3.85 -24.04 23.25
CA CYS A 252 4.80 -22.99 23.64
C CYS A 252 5.89 -22.63 22.60
N ASN A 253 6.11 -21.32 22.50
CA ASN A 253 7.35 -20.55 22.27
C ASN A 253 7.85 -20.18 20.87
N ARG A 254 8.08 -21.08 19.92
CA ARG A 254 8.91 -20.69 18.74
C ARG A 254 8.19 -19.82 17.70
N LYS A 255 6.89 -20.05 17.51
CA LYS A 255 6.06 -19.30 16.54
C LYS A 255 5.92 -17.82 16.93
N ASN A 256 5.90 -17.54 18.23
CA ASN A 256 5.79 -16.18 18.77
C ASN A 256 7.08 -15.38 18.58
N GLU A 257 8.26 -15.96 18.79
CA GLU A 257 9.55 -15.26 18.62
C GLU A 257 9.76 -14.75 17.17
N LEU A 258 9.31 -15.53 16.18
CA LEU A 258 9.50 -15.23 14.76
C LEU A 258 8.47 -14.23 14.22
N GLU A 259 7.23 -14.26 14.71
CA GLU A 259 6.24 -13.20 14.41
C GLU A 259 6.62 -11.88 15.09
N VAL A 260 7.19 -11.94 16.30
CA VAL A 260 7.75 -10.78 17.00
C VAL A 260 8.92 -10.16 16.23
N ALA A 261 9.79 -10.97 15.61
CA ALA A 261 10.86 -10.47 14.74
C ALA A 261 10.32 -9.63 13.56
N LYS A 262 9.16 -9.99 12.99
CA LYS A 262 8.52 -9.23 11.91
C LYS A 262 8.02 -7.85 12.36
N VAL A 263 7.82 -7.62 13.66
CA VAL A 263 7.46 -6.32 14.22
C VAL A 263 8.70 -5.46 14.48
N TYR A 264 9.80 -6.05 14.96
CA TYR A 264 11.04 -5.33 15.23
C TYR A 264 11.81 -4.94 13.96
N LEU A 265 11.78 -5.77 12.91
CA LEU A 265 12.47 -5.51 11.65
C LEU A 265 12.08 -4.16 11.00
N PRO A 266 10.78 -3.81 10.87
CA PRO A 266 10.39 -2.50 10.37
C PRO A 266 10.89 -1.33 11.23
N ILE A 267 10.94 -1.47 12.56
CA ILE A 267 11.46 -0.42 13.46
C ILE A 267 12.95 -0.19 13.20
N LEU A 268 13.73 -1.27 13.13
CA LEU A 268 15.15 -1.24 12.79
C LEU A 268 15.38 -0.59 11.41
N TYR A 269 14.55 -0.95 10.42
CA TYR A 269 14.60 -0.39 9.07
C TYR A 269 14.33 1.12 9.09
N ILE A 270 13.35 1.59 9.86
CA ILE A 270 13.06 3.02 10.03
C ILE A 270 14.30 3.74 10.54
N ILE A 271 14.95 3.21 11.58
CA ILE A 271 16.18 3.78 12.16
C ILE A 271 17.28 3.84 11.10
N PHE A 272 17.57 2.72 10.43
CA PHE A 272 18.62 2.68 9.40
C PHE A 272 18.36 3.60 8.21
N ARG A 273 17.10 3.72 7.78
CA ARG A 273 16.74 4.57 6.64
C ARG A 273 16.77 6.05 7.01
N LEU A 274 16.26 6.43 8.18
CA LEU A 274 16.09 7.84 8.56
C LEU A 274 17.34 8.42 9.25
N HIS A 275 18.03 7.65 10.11
CA HIS A 275 19.23 8.14 10.81
C HIS A 275 20.52 7.86 10.05
N TYR A 276 20.64 6.69 9.41
CA TYR A 276 21.88 6.28 8.73
C TYR A 276 21.84 6.45 7.21
N GLY A 277 20.73 6.90 6.65
CA GLY A 277 20.60 7.16 5.20
C GLY A 277 20.74 5.92 4.31
N MET A 278 20.62 4.71 4.86
CA MET A 278 20.83 3.47 4.11
C MET A 278 19.91 3.36 2.90
N ASN A 279 20.41 2.81 1.79
CA ASN A 279 19.63 2.63 0.57
C ASN A 279 18.45 1.67 0.82
N LYS A 280 17.25 2.07 0.37
CA LYS A 280 16.02 1.27 0.50
C LYS A 280 16.15 -0.13 -0.14
N TYR A 281 16.87 -0.29 -1.24
CA TYR A 281 17.00 -1.58 -1.92
C TYR A 281 17.84 -2.56 -1.10
N TYR A 282 18.93 -2.10 -0.48
CA TYR A 282 19.71 -2.94 0.44
C TYR A 282 18.85 -3.40 1.61
N LEU A 283 18.11 -2.48 2.21
CA LEU A 283 17.27 -2.80 3.35
C LEU A 283 16.13 -3.76 2.94
N MET A 284 15.49 -3.57 1.78
CA MET A 284 14.48 -4.49 1.25
C MET A 284 15.04 -5.89 1.02
N PHE A 285 16.26 -5.99 0.47
CA PHE A 285 16.94 -7.26 0.28
C PHE A 285 17.25 -7.94 1.61
N HIS A 286 17.73 -7.20 2.62
CA HIS A 286 17.95 -7.75 3.96
C HIS A 286 16.66 -8.29 4.58
N VAL A 287 15.56 -7.54 4.51
CA VAL A 287 14.23 -7.99 4.98
C VAL A 287 13.80 -9.26 4.26
N PHE A 288 14.01 -9.33 2.95
CA PHE A 288 13.72 -10.52 2.16
C PHE A 288 14.55 -11.74 2.59
N ILE A 289 15.87 -11.60 2.75
CA ILE A 289 16.74 -12.69 3.21
C ILE A 289 16.34 -13.18 4.60
N ILE A 290 16.05 -12.26 5.52
CA ILE A 290 15.59 -12.63 6.86
C ILE A 290 14.24 -13.36 6.78
N ASN A 291 13.29 -12.87 5.98
CA ASN A 291 12.00 -13.55 5.78
C ASN A 291 12.17 -14.96 5.19
N MET A 292 13.05 -15.11 4.21
CA MET A 292 13.39 -16.41 3.61
C MET A 292 13.99 -17.36 4.64
N TYR A 293 14.92 -16.88 5.46
CA TYR A 293 15.51 -17.66 6.55
C TYR A 293 14.48 -18.08 7.61
N ILE A 294 13.59 -17.15 8.00
CA ILE A 294 12.48 -17.41 8.93
C ILE A 294 11.58 -18.52 8.39
N GLN A 295 11.22 -18.46 7.11
CA GLN A 295 10.35 -19.44 6.48
C GLN A 295 11.03 -20.79 6.31
N TYR A 296 12.29 -20.80 5.86
CA TYR A 296 13.10 -22.01 5.79
C TYR A 296 13.12 -22.69 7.16
N ARG A 297 13.48 -21.98 8.23
CA ARG A 297 13.53 -22.55 9.59
C ARG A 297 12.17 -23.09 10.07
N ASN A 298 11.08 -22.46 9.68
CA ASN A 298 9.72 -22.90 10.02
C ASN A 298 9.23 -24.10 9.20
N GLY A 299 9.77 -24.32 8.00
CA GLY A 299 9.39 -25.43 7.11
C GLY A 299 9.99 -26.78 7.50
N TYR A 300 11.10 -26.82 8.25
CA TYR A 300 11.78 -28.07 8.69
C TYR A 300 11.10 -28.80 9.86
N HIS A 301 9.82 -28.55 10.12
CA HIS A 301 9.04 -29.24 11.15
C HIS A 301 7.87 -30.06 10.57
N LEU A 302 7.89 -30.36 9.27
CA LEU A 302 7.07 -31.41 8.65
C LEU A 302 7.89 -32.69 8.49
#